data_AF-A0A9X4KKE4-F1
#
_entry.id   AF-A0A9X4KKE4-F1
#
_cell.length_a   1.000
_cell.length_b   1.000
_cell.length_c   1.000
_cell.angle_alpha   90.00
_cell.angle_beta   90.00
_cell.angle_gamma   90.00
#
_symmetry.space_group_name_H-M   'P 1'
#
loop_
_entity.id
_entity.type
_entity.pdbx_description
1 polymer ?
#
loop_
_entity_poly.entity_id
_entity_poly.type
_entity_poly.pdbx_seq_one_letter_code
_entity_poly.pdbx_strand_id
1 'polypeptide(L)'
;MELFNFLSGDEGGRLLFTGVKGVDWDVVDGKPQLIGKMAKPSDPGYSDYLKSVGTTTLNKLSNLHEAWPAEDGYPLDLKLVIDPSTVTPAEKELAQQFGAELYPGQVYDKLIKDGKAVTDSKYFAFTAFVKQLSQPNQQVMTKAETYFLANVAKYIMAKDDAAFEAAQNKAIDDFKAMGVDKAYAEFHKLIDDAKAFVKENNLE
;
A
#
# COMPACT_ATOMS: atom_id res chain seq x y z
N MET A 1 2.65 29.43 -7.46
CA MET A 1 3.52 28.32 -7.91
C MET A 1 4.61 28.01 -6.88
N GLU A 2 5.28 29.02 -6.31
CA GLU A 2 6.39 28.83 -5.35
C GLU A 2 6.04 27.99 -4.11
N LEU A 3 4.85 28.18 -3.53
CA LEU A 3 4.40 27.38 -2.39
C LEU A 3 4.34 25.88 -2.70
N PHE A 4 3.66 25.48 -3.77
CA PHE A 4 3.54 24.05 -4.13
C PHE A 4 4.88 23.44 -4.54
N ASN A 5 5.78 24.23 -5.16
CA ASN A 5 7.14 23.79 -5.46
C ASN A 5 7.92 23.54 -4.16
N PHE A 6 7.84 24.45 -3.18
CA PHE A 6 8.47 24.25 -1.87
C PHE A 6 7.92 23.02 -1.16
N LEU A 7 6.58 22.87 -1.10
CA LEU A 7 5.92 21.71 -0.49
C LEU A 7 6.18 20.38 -1.21
N SER A 8 6.67 20.43 -2.45
CA SER A 8 7.10 19.28 -3.25
C SER A 8 8.62 19.16 -3.38
N GLY A 9 9.37 19.88 -2.55
CA GLY A 9 10.80 19.65 -2.32
C GLY A 9 11.03 19.02 -0.95
N ASP A 10 12.27 18.65 -0.65
CA ASP A 10 12.60 17.88 0.55
C ASP A 10 12.21 18.57 1.86
N GLU A 11 12.49 19.87 1.99
CA GLU A 11 12.18 20.62 3.21
C GLU A 11 10.68 20.79 3.43
N GLY A 12 9.94 21.22 2.40
CA GLY A 12 8.49 21.37 2.49
C GLY A 12 7.77 20.02 2.58
N GLY A 13 8.29 18.99 1.92
CA GLY A 13 7.83 17.61 2.05
C GLY A 13 8.02 17.10 3.49
N ARG A 14 9.22 17.24 4.06
CA ARG A 14 9.49 16.84 5.46
C ARG A 14 8.62 17.62 6.45
N LEU A 15 8.35 18.90 6.20
CA LEU A 15 7.41 19.69 7.00
C LEU A 15 6.01 19.07 6.97
N LEU A 16 5.52 18.71 5.79
CA LEU A 16 4.19 18.15 5.60
C LEU A 16 4.05 16.72 6.13
N PHE A 17 5.09 15.89 6.05
CA PHE A 17 5.03 14.49 6.42
C PHE A 17 5.51 14.23 7.86
N THR A 18 6.55 14.92 8.31
CA THR A 18 7.17 14.72 9.62
C THR A 18 6.80 15.81 10.63
N GLY A 19 6.75 17.07 10.21
CA GLY A 19 6.49 18.22 11.09
C GLY A 19 7.65 19.22 11.14
N VAL A 20 7.67 20.06 12.15
CA VAL A 20 8.58 21.22 12.25
C VAL A 20 9.96 20.81 12.76
N LYS A 21 11.02 21.15 12.03
CA LYS A 21 12.40 20.94 12.46
C LYS A 21 12.69 21.72 13.76
N GLY A 22 13.36 21.08 14.72
CA GLY A 22 13.63 21.62 16.06
C GLY A 22 12.47 21.47 17.06
N VAL A 23 11.32 20.95 16.62
CA VAL A 23 10.14 20.68 17.48
C VAL A 23 9.74 19.21 17.42
N ASP A 24 9.56 18.72 16.20
CA ASP A 24 9.06 17.39 15.87
C ASP A 24 10.16 16.44 15.43
N TRP A 25 11.20 16.98 14.81
CA TRP A 25 12.39 16.25 14.41
C TRP A 25 13.62 17.15 14.41
N ASP A 26 14.81 16.58 14.54
CA ASP A 26 16.07 17.30 14.37
C ASP A 26 17.18 16.36 13.90
N VAL A 27 18.34 16.90 13.57
CA VAL A 27 19.54 16.13 13.23
C VAL A 27 20.34 15.85 14.50
N VAL A 28 20.28 14.61 14.97
CA VAL A 28 21.01 14.12 16.14
C VAL A 28 22.09 13.14 15.67
N ASP A 29 23.35 13.41 16.03
CA ASP A 29 24.52 12.62 15.59
C ASP A 29 24.60 12.43 14.06
N GLY A 30 24.27 13.49 13.32
CA GLY A 30 24.30 13.50 11.86
C GLY A 30 23.13 12.75 11.19
N LYS A 31 22.13 12.29 11.96
CA LYS A 31 20.96 11.59 11.44
C LYS A 31 19.68 12.35 11.77
N PRO A 32 18.74 12.53 10.83
CA PRO A 32 17.44 13.07 11.14
C PRO A 32 16.67 12.07 12.03
N GLN A 33 16.16 12.56 13.16
CA GLN A 33 15.47 11.76 14.17
C GLN A 33 14.23 12.50 14.67
N LEU A 34 13.18 11.75 14.99
CA LEU A 34 12.01 12.30 15.66
C LEU A 34 12.40 12.76 17.07
N ILE A 35 11.85 13.90 17.48
CA ILE A 35 11.99 14.45 18.84
C ILE A 35 10.60 14.85 19.36
N GLY A 36 10.56 15.43 20.57
CA GLY A 36 9.34 16.01 21.12
C GLY A 36 8.17 15.02 21.21
N LYS A 37 7.00 15.44 20.73
CA LYS A 37 5.78 14.61 20.73
C LYS A 37 5.81 13.54 19.64
N MET A 38 6.47 13.79 18.51
CA MET A 38 6.59 12.83 17.40
C MET A 38 7.38 11.58 17.79
N ALA A 39 8.35 11.71 18.70
CA ALA A 39 9.13 10.58 19.22
C ALA A 39 8.34 9.66 20.18
N LYS A 40 7.09 10.01 20.53
CA LYS A 40 6.30 9.30 21.55
C LYS A 40 4.91 8.89 21.02
N PRO A 41 4.84 7.97 20.05
CA PRO A 41 3.59 7.57 19.41
C PRO A 41 2.56 6.94 20.37
N SER A 42 3.02 6.41 21.50
CA SER A 42 2.17 5.81 22.54
C SER A 42 1.56 6.82 23.53
N ASP A 43 2.01 8.08 23.52
CA ASP A 43 1.53 9.06 24.48
C ASP A 43 0.05 9.44 24.22
N PRO A 44 -0.76 9.63 25.28
CA PRO A 44 -2.10 10.20 25.14
C PRO A 44 -2.07 11.51 24.34
N GLY A 45 -3.05 11.67 23.43
CA GLY A 45 -3.16 12.86 22.58
C GLY A 45 -2.18 12.92 21.40
N TYR A 46 -1.38 11.87 21.14
CA TYR A 46 -0.50 11.82 19.96
C TYR A 46 -1.28 12.00 18.65
N SER A 47 -2.38 11.28 18.47
CA SER A 47 -3.22 11.38 17.26
C SER A 47 -3.80 12.79 17.05
N ASP A 48 -4.20 13.46 18.13
CA ASP A 48 -4.71 14.84 18.05
C ASP A 48 -3.59 15.83 17.75
N TYR A 49 -2.38 15.58 18.27
CA TYR A 49 -1.21 16.36 17.94
C TYR A 49 -0.90 16.29 16.44
N LEU A 50 -0.86 15.09 15.83
CA LEU A 50 -0.65 14.91 14.39
C LEU A 50 -1.62 15.73 13.53
N LYS A 51 -2.90 15.80 13.96
CA LYS A 51 -3.91 16.62 13.28
C LYS A 51 -3.65 18.12 13.46
N SER A 52 -3.25 18.53 14.67
CA SER A 52 -2.96 19.93 14.99
C SER A 52 -1.79 20.51 14.22
N VAL A 53 -0.73 19.71 13.98
CA VAL A 53 0.43 20.12 13.17
C VAL A 53 0.23 19.85 11.68
N GLY A 54 -0.91 19.26 11.30
CA GLY A 54 -1.32 19.08 9.91
C GLY A 54 -0.62 17.95 9.15
N THR A 55 0.20 17.12 9.80
CA THR A 55 1.02 16.11 9.10
C THR A 55 0.19 14.98 8.49
N THR A 56 -1.08 14.84 8.89
CA THR A 56 -2.02 13.86 8.34
C THR A 56 -3.02 14.46 7.35
N THR A 57 -3.18 15.78 7.34
CA THR A 57 -4.23 16.46 6.56
C THR A 57 -3.65 17.30 5.44
N LEU A 58 -2.53 17.99 5.67
CA LEU A 58 -1.89 18.88 4.71
C LEU A 58 -0.87 18.16 3.82
N ASN A 59 -0.50 16.93 4.14
CA ASN A 59 0.45 16.14 3.35
C ASN A 59 0.03 15.93 1.88
N LYS A 60 -1.27 16.01 1.59
CA LYS A 60 -1.82 15.97 0.22
C LYS A 60 -1.47 17.18 -0.64
N LEU A 61 -0.87 18.22 -0.06
CA LEU A 61 -0.36 19.37 -0.81
C LEU A 61 1.02 19.11 -1.42
N SER A 62 1.71 18.04 -0.99
CA SER A 62 2.94 17.59 -1.65
C SER A 62 2.61 16.73 -2.87
N ASN A 63 3.39 16.87 -3.94
CA ASN A 63 3.35 15.89 -5.04
C ASN A 63 4.17 14.62 -4.71
N LEU A 64 4.99 14.66 -3.66
CA LEU A 64 5.81 13.54 -3.20
C LEU A 64 5.02 12.66 -2.22
N HIS A 65 5.52 11.46 -1.97
CA HIS A 65 4.93 10.52 -1.00
C HIS A 65 5.84 10.35 0.23
N GLU A 66 5.29 9.82 1.32
CA GLU A 66 5.93 9.71 2.64
C GLU A 66 7.28 8.99 2.64
N ALA A 67 7.44 7.99 1.77
CA ALA A 67 8.66 7.19 1.65
C ALA A 67 9.66 7.74 0.62
N TRP A 68 9.36 8.89 -0.01
CA TRP A 68 10.29 9.52 -0.94
C TRP A 68 11.61 9.84 -0.23
N PRO A 69 12.77 9.42 -0.77
CA PRO A 69 14.06 9.71 -0.16
C PRO A 69 14.43 11.17 -0.40
N ALA A 70 14.67 11.91 0.68
CA ALA A 70 15.28 13.23 0.59
C ALA A 70 16.79 13.12 0.28
N GLU A 71 17.44 14.25 0.06
CA GLU A 71 18.88 14.40 -0.18
C GLU A 71 19.76 13.76 0.90
N ASP A 72 19.29 13.69 2.14
CA ASP A 72 19.98 13.02 3.25
C ASP A 72 19.84 11.49 3.24
N GLY A 73 19.10 10.93 2.28
CA GLY A 73 18.84 9.50 2.13
C GLY A 73 17.73 8.96 3.05
N TYR A 74 17.07 9.81 3.84
CA TYR A 74 15.97 9.43 4.73
C TYR A 74 14.61 9.76 4.10
N PRO A 75 13.55 9.02 4.46
CA PRO A 75 12.19 9.29 3.97
C PRO A 75 11.68 10.65 4.44
N LEU A 76 10.86 11.32 3.62
CA LEU A 76 10.16 12.55 4.00
C LEU A 76 9.28 12.37 5.25
N ASP A 77 8.78 11.17 5.50
CA ASP A 77 8.19 10.79 6.77
C ASP A 77 9.19 10.01 7.63
N LEU A 78 9.80 10.68 8.59
CA LEU A 78 10.73 10.05 9.53
C LEU A 78 10.07 9.01 10.44
N LYS A 79 8.73 8.97 10.54
CA LYS A 79 8.00 7.90 11.24
C LYS A 79 8.14 6.54 10.56
N LEU A 80 8.59 6.52 9.31
CA LEU A 80 8.90 5.28 8.58
C LEU A 80 10.30 4.74 8.87
N VAL A 81 11.15 5.54 9.50
CA VAL A 81 12.48 5.08 9.93
C VAL A 81 12.28 4.15 11.12
N ILE A 82 12.46 2.86 10.88
CA ILE A 82 12.38 1.86 11.94
C ILE A 82 13.52 2.09 12.93
N ASP A 83 13.16 2.33 14.19
CA ASP A 83 14.09 2.23 15.30
C ASP A 83 14.16 0.75 15.74
N PRO A 84 15.31 0.06 15.57
CA PRO A 84 15.49 -1.30 16.06
C PRO A 84 15.16 -1.48 17.54
N SER A 85 15.31 -0.42 18.34
CA SER A 85 15.07 -0.45 19.79
C SER A 85 13.58 -0.53 20.14
N THR A 86 12.69 -0.12 19.23
CA THR A 86 11.24 -0.14 19.45
C THR A 86 10.57 -1.43 19.00
N VAL A 87 11.31 -2.35 18.37
CA VAL A 87 10.79 -3.64 17.90
C VAL A 87 10.49 -4.54 19.10
N THR A 88 9.24 -5.01 19.18
CA THR A 88 8.80 -5.90 20.25
C THR A 88 9.34 -7.34 20.07
N PRO A 89 9.42 -8.13 21.15
CA PRO A 89 9.79 -9.54 21.05
C PRO A 89 8.91 -10.34 20.08
N ALA A 90 7.60 -10.07 20.04
CA ALA A 90 6.67 -10.76 19.15
C ALA A 90 6.91 -10.42 17.67
N GLU A 91 7.18 -9.16 17.35
CA GLU A 91 7.53 -8.74 15.98
C GLU A 91 8.85 -9.35 15.53
N LYS A 92 9.82 -9.44 16.44
CA LYS A 92 11.11 -10.08 16.16
C LYS A 92 10.96 -11.58 15.94
N GLU A 93 10.19 -12.28 16.77
CA GLU A 93 9.91 -13.71 16.60
C GLU A 93 9.21 -13.97 15.26
N LEU A 94 8.20 -13.17 14.92
CA LEU A 94 7.52 -13.24 13.63
C LEU A 94 8.51 -13.01 12.47
N ALA A 95 9.37 -11.98 12.55
CA ALA A 95 10.39 -11.72 11.54
C ALA A 95 11.31 -12.93 11.34
N GLN A 96 11.76 -13.55 12.44
CA GLN A 96 12.65 -14.71 12.41
C GLN A 96 12.00 -15.95 11.80
N GLN A 97 10.70 -16.18 12.05
CA GLN A 97 9.95 -17.28 11.43
C GLN A 97 9.95 -17.20 9.90
N PHE A 98 10.04 -15.98 9.34
CA PHE A 98 10.09 -15.73 7.89
C PHE A 98 11.49 -15.39 7.38
N GLY A 99 12.54 -15.59 8.19
CA GLY A 99 13.94 -15.45 7.76
C GLY A 99 14.51 -14.02 7.80
N ALA A 100 13.90 -13.12 8.57
CA ALA A 100 14.42 -11.79 8.87
C ALA A 100 14.98 -11.70 10.29
N GLU A 101 15.97 -10.82 10.51
CA GLU A 101 16.69 -10.75 11.80
C GLU A 101 16.05 -9.82 12.82
N LEU A 102 15.42 -8.73 12.35
CA LEU A 102 15.00 -7.63 13.19
C LEU A 102 13.51 -7.32 13.06
N TYR A 103 12.98 -7.05 11.86
CA TYR A 103 11.56 -6.70 11.68
C TYR A 103 10.97 -7.30 10.40
N PRO A 104 9.64 -7.54 10.34
CA PRO A 104 9.00 -8.27 9.24
C PRO A 104 9.25 -7.67 7.85
N GLY A 105 9.44 -6.35 7.74
CA GLY A 105 9.76 -5.68 6.48
C GLY A 105 11.07 -6.16 5.82
N GLN A 106 12.04 -6.66 6.61
CA GLN A 106 13.28 -7.21 6.06
C GLN A 106 13.07 -8.52 5.28
N VAL A 107 11.98 -9.24 5.54
CA VAL A 107 11.61 -10.42 4.75
C VAL A 107 11.37 -10.01 3.30
N TYR A 108 10.63 -8.91 3.09
CA TYR A 108 10.35 -8.40 1.75
C TYR A 108 11.60 -7.86 1.06
N ASP A 109 12.44 -7.12 1.78
CA ASP A 109 13.74 -6.65 1.26
C ASP A 109 14.62 -7.84 0.82
N LYS A 110 14.65 -8.91 1.62
CA LYS A 110 15.33 -10.16 1.26
C LYS A 110 14.70 -10.80 0.02
N LEU A 111 13.37 -10.90 -0.06
CA LEU A 111 12.69 -11.48 -1.24
C LEU A 111 12.99 -10.68 -2.51
N ILE A 112 13.06 -9.35 -2.43
CA ILE A 112 13.44 -8.49 -3.56
C ILE A 112 14.90 -8.76 -3.98
N LYS A 113 15.84 -8.78 -3.02
CA LYS A 113 17.26 -9.07 -3.27
C LYS A 113 17.49 -10.47 -3.83
N ASP A 114 16.70 -11.45 -3.37
CA ASP A 114 16.72 -12.83 -3.84
C ASP A 114 16.00 -12.99 -5.20
N GLY A 115 15.43 -11.93 -5.79
CA GLY A 115 14.69 -11.94 -7.06
C GLY A 115 13.34 -12.66 -7.00
N LYS A 116 12.81 -12.90 -5.80
CA LYS A 116 11.55 -13.61 -5.53
C LYS A 116 10.36 -12.67 -5.36
N ALA A 117 10.61 -11.38 -5.20
CA ALA A 117 9.60 -10.33 -5.17
C ALA A 117 10.06 -9.14 -6.01
N VAL A 118 9.09 -8.32 -6.44
CA VAL A 118 9.33 -7.06 -7.13
C VAL A 118 8.62 -5.95 -6.38
N THR A 119 9.24 -4.76 -6.34
CA THR A 119 8.55 -3.54 -5.94
C THR A 119 8.07 -2.84 -7.19
N ASP A 120 6.76 -2.74 -7.37
CA ASP A 120 6.19 -1.85 -8.37
C ASP A 120 5.93 -0.48 -7.73
N SER A 121 6.89 0.43 -7.87
CA SER A 121 6.79 1.81 -7.40
C SER A 121 6.19 2.75 -8.45
N LYS A 122 5.76 2.23 -9.60
CA LYS A 122 5.14 3.04 -10.64
C LYS A 122 3.72 3.42 -10.23
N TYR A 123 3.27 4.58 -10.69
CA TYR A 123 1.90 5.00 -10.48
C TYR A 123 0.94 3.94 -11.05
N PHE A 124 0.08 3.38 -10.20
CA PHE A 124 -0.94 2.42 -10.61
C PHE A 124 -2.08 3.13 -11.34
N ALA A 125 -1.87 3.43 -12.62
CA ALA A 125 -2.77 4.23 -13.44
C ALA A 125 -4.09 3.55 -13.81
N PHE A 126 -4.31 2.32 -13.32
CA PHE A 126 -5.50 1.53 -13.62
C PHE A 126 -6.79 2.30 -13.34
N THR A 127 -6.90 2.94 -12.17
CA THR A 127 -8.11 3.68 -11.78
C THR A 127 -8.29 4.99 -12.55
N ALA A 128 -7.23 5.52 -13.17
CA ALA A 128 -7.30 6.74 -13.97
C ALA A 128 -7.81 6.48 -15.39
N PHE A 129 -7.49 5.32 -15.97
CA PHE A 129 -7.74 5.04 -17.39
C PHE A 129 -8.77 3.95 -17.66
N VAL A 130 -8.92 2.97 -16.77
CA VAL A 130 -9.88 1.88 -16.97
C VAL A 130 -11.27 2.36 -16.56
N LYS A 131 -12.20 2.37 -17.53
CA LYS A 131 -13.60 2.71 -17.28
C LYS A 131 -14.24 1.69 -16.35
N GLN A 132 -15.30 2.10 -15.67
CA GLN A 132 -16.10 1.18 -14.88
C GLN A 132 -16.84 0.18 -15.78
N LEU A 133 -17.00 -1.04 -15.27
CA LEU A 133 -17.92 -2.04 -15.85
C LEU A 133 -19.34 -1.48 -15.98
N SER A 134 -20.11 -2.01 -16.91
CA SER A 134 -21.55 -1.75 -16.97
C SER A 134 -22.24 -2.13 -15.65
N GLN A 135 -23.26 -1.37 -15.26
CA GLN A 135 -24.02 -1.60 -14.02
C GLN A 135 -24.47 -3.06 -13.82
N PRO A 136 -25.02 -3.76 -14.85
CA PRO A 136 -25.36 -5.18 -14.72
C PRO A 136 -24.16 -6.06 -14.37
N ASN A 137 -23.01 -5.83 -14.99
CA ASN A 137 -21.81 -6.62 -14.74
C ASN A 137 -21.13 -6.25 -13.41
N GLN A 138 -21.24 -5.01 -12.94
CA GLN A 138 -20.87 -4.65 -11.56
C GLN A 138 -21.67 -5.49 -10.54
N GLN A 139 -22.98 -5.63 -10.73
CA GLN A 139 -23.81 -6.45 -9.85
C GLN A 139 -23.44 -7.94 -9.89
N VAL A 140 -23.04 -8.46 -11.06
CA VAL A 140 -22.50 -9.83 -11.18
C VAL A 140 -21.25 -10.00 -10.33
N MET A 141 -20.29 -9.05 -10.42
CA MET A 141 -19.06 -9.11 -9.64
C MET A 141 -19.32 -9.06 -8.13
N THR A 142 -20.23 -8.18 -7.67
CA THR A 142 -20.61 -8.13 -6.24
C THR A 142 -21.25 -9.43 -5.76
N LYS A 143 -22.11 -10.06 -6.57
CA LYS A 143 -22.72 -11.36 -6.23
C LYS A 143 -21.67 -12.46 -6.16
N ALA A 144 -20.72 -12.47 -7.10
CA ALA A 144 -19.62 -13.42 -7.13
C ALA A 144 -18.72 -13.27 -5.89
N GLU A 145 -18.36 -12.04 -5.52
CA GLU A 145 -17.60 -11.77 -4.29
C GLU A 145 -18.33 -12.26 -3.04
N THR A 146 -19.62 -11.95 -2.92
CA THR A 146 -20.45 -12.42 -1.79
C THR A 146 -20.49 -13.94 -1.72
N TYR A 147 -20.66 -14.61 -2.87
CA TYR A 147 -20.61 -16.07 -2.95
C TYR A 147 -19.24 -16.61 -2.54
N PHE A 148 -18.15 -16.01 -3.02
CA PHE A 148 -16.79 -16.42 -2.69
C PHE A 148 -16.56 -16.33 -1.19
N LEU A 149 -16.84 -15.18 -0.58
CA LEU A 149 -16.66 -14.96 0.87
C LEU A 149 -17.50 -15.93 1.71
N ALA A 150 -18.71 -16.27 1.26
CA ALA A 150 -19.56 -17.25 1.94
C ALA A 150 -19.03 -18.69 1.84
N ASN A 151 -18.18 -19.00 0.86
CA ASN A 151 -17.69 -20.36 0.60
C ASN A 151 -16.18 -20.54 0.81
N VAL A 152 -15.41 -19.46 1.02
CA VAL A 152 -13.93 -19.50 1.04
C VAL A 152 -13.36 -20.47 2.06
N ALA A 153 -14.02 -20.59 3.23
CA ALA A 153 -13.63 -21.53 4.28
C ALA A 153 -13.68 -23.00 3.81
N LYS A 154 -14.58 -23.36 2.89
CA LYS A 154 -14.68 -24.73 2.35
C LYS A 154 -13.47 -25.10 1.50
N TYR A 155 -12.87 -24.13 0.82
CA TYR A 155 -11.65 -24.34 0.04
C TYR A 155 -10.44 -24.42 0.98
N ILE A 156 -10.32 -23.47 1.92
CA ILE A 156 -9.19 -23.40 2.87
C ILE A 156 -9.14 -24.63 3.79
N MET A 157 -10.30 -25.12 4.22
CA MET A 157 -10.44 -26.25 5.14
C MET A 157 -10.73 -27.58 4.44
N ALA A 158 -10.50 -27.66 3.12
CA ALA A 158 -10.61 -28.92 2.41
C ALA A 158 -9.67 -29.97 3.04
N LYS A 159 -10.19 -31.17 3.27
CA LYS A 159 -9.46 -32.23 4.00
C LYS A 159 -8.27 -32.78 3.20
N ASP A 160 -8.42 -32.78 1.88
CA ASP A 160 -7.49 -33.32 0.90
C ASP A 160 -7.69 -32.63 -0.44
N ASP A 161 -6.77 -32.89 -1.37
CA ASP A 161 -6.76 -32.28 -2.71
C ASP A 161 -8.03 -32.63 -3.50
N ALA A 162 -8.57 -33.84 -3.34
CA ALA A 162 -9.79 -34.25 -4.04
C ALA A 162 -11.01 -33.43 -3.58
N ALA A 163 -11.15 -33.20 -2.27
CA ALA A 163 -12.20 -32.33 -1.72
C ALA A 163 -12.02 -30.87 -2.18
N PHE A 164 -10.78 -30.39 -2.26
CA PHE A 164 -10.47 -29.06 -2.77
C PHE A 164 -10.86 -28.92 -4.25
N GLU A 165 -10.43 -29.85 -5.10
CA GLU A 165 -10.75 -29.86 -6.54
C GLU A 165 -12.25 -29.92 -6.80
N ALA A 166 -12.99 -30.76 -6.04
CA ALA A 166 -14.44 -30.83 -6.15
C ALA A 166 -15.11 -29.49 -5.80
N ALA A 167 -14.67 -28.84 -4.71
CA ALA A 167 -15.18 -27.54 -4.30
C ALA A 167 -14.82 -26.43 -5.30
N GLN A 168 -13.60 -26.44 -5.83
CA GLN A 168 -13.12 -25.49 -6.85
C GLN A 168 -13.94 -25.61 -8.14
N ASN A 169 -14.14 -26.82 -8.66
CA ASN A 169 -14.92 -27.05 -9.88
C ASN A 169 -16.36 -26.57 -9.70
N LYS A 170 -16.98 -26.87 -8.55
CA LYS A 170 -18.31 -26.35 -8.23
C LYS A 170 -18.34 -24.82 -8.21
N ALA A 171 -17.35 -24.18 -7.60
CA ALA A 171 -17.27 -22.72 -7.54
C ALA A 171 -17.16 -22.12 -8.94
N ILE A 172 -16.33 -22.69 -9.81
CA ILE A 172 -16.19 -22.29 -11.21
C ILE A 172 -17.53 -22.38 -11.95
N ASP A 173 -18.26 -23.48 -11.79
CA ASP A 173 -19.58 -23.65 -12.42
C ASP A 173 -20.61 -22.66 -11.87
N ASP A 174 -20.63 -22.42 -10.57
CA ASP A 174 -21.50 -21.42 -9.94
C ASP A 174 -21.15 -20.01 -10.46
N PHE A 175 -19.87 -19.65 -10.60
CA PHE A 175 -19.45 -18.37 -11.17
C PHE A 175 -19.85 -18.21 -12.64
N LYS A 176 -19.72 -19.26 -13.45
CA LYS A 176 -20.22 -19.25 -14.84
C LYS A 176 -21.74 -19.08 -14.88
N ALA A 177 -22.47 -19.76 -14.00
CA ALA A 177 -23.92 -19.61 -13.88
C ALA A 177 -24.34 -18.20 -13.46
N MET A 178 -23.53 -17.51 -12.65
CA MET A 178 -23.72 -16.10 -12.30
C MET A 178 -23.38 -15.13 -13.44
N GLY A 179 -22.69 -15.58 -14.49
CA GLY A 179 -22.27 -14.77 -15.64
C GLY A 179 -20.94 -14.04 -15.43
N VAL A 180 -20.08 -14.52 -14.52
CA VAL A 180 -18.76 -13.91 -14.25
C VAL A 180 -17.87 -13.93 -15.50
N ASP A 181 -17.99 -14.94 -16.34
CA ASP A 181 -17.30 -15.04 -17.63
C ASP A 181 -17.59 -13.83 -18.54
N LYS A 182 -18.86 -13.42 -18.62
CA LYS A 182 -19.28 -12.25 -19.40
C LYS A 182 -18.81 -10.94 -18.78
N ALA A 183 -18.90 -10.83 -17.45
CA ALA A 183 -18.41 -9.66 -16.73
C ALA A 183 -16.88 -9.49 -16.92
N TYR A 184 -16.12 -10.59 -16.90
CA TYR A 184 -14.69 -10.56 -17.17
C TYR A 184 -14.35 -10.28 -18.64
N ALA A 185 -15.14 -10.75 -19.59
CA ALA A 185 -14.95 -10.37 -21.00
C ALA A 185 -15.08 -8.85 -21.20
N GLU A 186 -16.06 -8.21 -20.55
CA GLU A 186 -16.15 -6.75 -20.54
C GLU A 186 -14.93 -6.11 -19.86
N PHE A 187 -14.55 -6.59 -18.68
CA PHE A 187 -13.42 -6.06 -17.92
C PHE A 187 -12.11 -6.07 -18.71
N HIS A 188 -11.80 -7.21 -19.37
CA HIS A 188 -10.62 -7.33 -20.23
C HIS A 188 -10.64 -6.35 -21.40
N LYS A 189 -11.81 -6.18 -22.05
CA LYS A 189 -11.96 -5.19 -23.11
C LYS A 189 -11.69 -3.77 -22.60
N LEU A 190 -12.20 -3.40 -21.43
CA LEU A 190 -11.96 -2.06 -20.85
C LEU A 190 -10.48 -1.81 -20.54
N ILE A 191 -9.74 -2.85 -20.14
CA ILE A 191 -8.29 -2.78 -19.96
C ILE A 191 -7.59 -2.58 -21.30
N ASP A 192 -7.98 -3.31 -22.34
CA ASP A 192 -7.37 -3.20 -23.66
C ASP A 192 -7.67 -1.84 -24.31
N ASP A 193 -8.89 -1.32 -24.15
CA ASP A 193 -9.28 0.03 -24.56
C ASP A 193 -8.42 1.10 -23.84
N ALA A 194 -8.16 0.91 -22.54
CA ALA A 194 -7.30 1.82 -21.77
C ALA A 194 -5.83 1.78 -22.24
N LYS A 195 -5.29 0.60 -22.53
CA LYS A 195 -3.93 0.45 -23.10
C LYS A 195 -3.83 1.13 -24.46
N ALA A 196 -4.83 0.95 -25.33
CA ALA A 196 -4.88 1.60 -26.63
C ALA A 196 -4.90 3.13 -26.49
N PHE A 197 -5.73 3.66 -25.59
CA PHE A 197 -5.80 5.08 -25.28
C PHE A 197 -4.45 5.65 -24.82
N VAL A 198 -3.78 4.98 -23.86
CA VAL A 198 -2.46 5.41 -23.37
C VAL A 198 -1.44 5.47 -24.50
N LYS A 199 -1.41 4.45 -25.37
CA LYS A 199 -0.51 4.39 -26.53
C LYS A 199 -0.80 5.46 -27.57
N GLU A 200 -2.07 5.68 -27.92
CA GLU A 200 -2.49 6.69 -28.91
C GLU A 200 -2.19 8.13 -28.47
N ASN A 201 -2.09 8.36 -27.16
CA ASN A 201 -1.87 9.69 -26.58
C ASN A 201 -0.45 9.89 -26.00
N ASN A 202 0.47 8.94 -26.22
CA ASN A 202 1.86 8.97 -25.71
C ASN A 202 1.92 9.21 -24.18
N LEU A 203 1.12 8.45 -23.42
CA LEU A 203 1.06 8.52 -21.95
C LEU A 203 1.83 7.40 -21.25
N GLU A 204 2.71 6.68 -21.97
CA GLU A 204 3.55 5.57 -21.46
C GLU A 204 4.79 6.05 -20.69
#